data_AF-M3K1X7-F1
#
_entry.id   AF-M3K1X7-F1
#
_cell.length_a   1.000
_cell.length_b   1.000
_cell.length_c   1.000
_cell.angle_alpha   90.00
_cell.angle_beta   90.00
_cell.angle_gamma   90.00
#
_symmetry.space_group_name_H-M   'P 1'
#
loop_
_entity.id
_entity.type
_entity.pdbx_description
1 polymer ?
#
loop_
_entity_poly.entity_id
_entity_poly.type
_entity_poly.pdbx_seq_one_letter_code
_entity_poly.pdbx_strand_id
1 'polypeptide(L)'
;MAKLDKINSLVKWAEANGAEISPDVQFKELSTDNIGAIYKGTEKPDGASYPINIPFKIIITPKTATSNFGESFKNISDSQANSILKLYLCRERINPDSFYHPYLQLLPNLAAIDSPCTWSAADKALLQGTNLGNSLKENLASLVEEWWSVINLLQDEVPKPEQHYVNMKYYYEYKFYTDDDLDKYLNDEDIENWTSFPNYLWASLILKSRSFPAYLINQESFNKSDAMLLPVVDLLNHNPQAKVNWDVSDGFFKFKSESIVPGNEIFNNYGLKGNEELLLAYGFCIENNPRDSVALKIKLPEEKIKEIENYGVKLPSIEDYTNSVVDSETKSSDNNNSSNYKDGILFFINQENIPESLIQTFQFLVQNSWEKNGEISLRMQLSGLNHLRAALETKKSMLKLDTIPKDGTTKHNYIKWYIESQSKIFTSAIKQIKGLEKELLSTKKSQLITLKNVYKKDTTFQQSLLFLGFSDYDSILESQFQDQCWLLWLIRCYNRDQYDIESSYLPEWISVLFTKLRNDTDITAQDVINYKPIYENLVPDLSVQVPEVYGKGNWTLSEFIIAAKLLDLISFVRGKEQECILVEQTYAS
;
A
#
# COMPACT_ATOMS: atom_id res chain seq x y z
N MET A 1 38.17 20.52 7.66
CA MET A 1 37.44 21.14 8.79
C MET A 1 36.74 20.02 9.55
N ALA A 2 36.80 19.96 10.87
CA ALA A 2 36.07 18.93 11.62
C ALA A 2 34.56 19.15 11.42
N LYS A 3 33.75 18.10 11.46
CA LYS A 3 32.30 18.21 11.25
C LYS A 3 31.63 19.14 12.26
N LEU A 4 32.13 19.15 13.50
CA LEU A 4 31.75 20.11 14.53
C LEU A 4 32.00 21.57 14.12
N ASP A 5 33.09 21.86 13.42
CA ASP A 5 33.37 23.21 12.93
C ASP A 5 32.33 23.64 11.90
N LYS A 6 31.91 22.74 11.00
CA LYS A 6 30.85 23.02 10.01
C LYS A 6 29.51 23.30 10.70
N ILE A 7 29.16 22.50 11.72
CA ILE A 7 27.94 22.71 12.53
C ILE A 7 27.98 24.09 13.20
N ASN A 8 29.09 24.41 13.86
CA ASN A 8 29.27 25.70 14.53
C ASN A 8 29.24 26.87 13.53
N SER A 9 29.81 26.70 12.33
CA SER A 9 29.75 27.69 11.26
C SER A 9 28.32 27.94 10.79
N LEU A 10 27.50 26.90 10.64
CA LEU A 10 26.09 27.03 10.30
C LEU A 10 25.31 27.80 11.39
N VAL A 11 25.47 27.41 12.66
CA VAL A 11 24.78 28.07 13.78
C VAL A 11 25.16 29.55 13.85
N LYS A 12 26.45 29.88 13.77
CA LYS A 12 26.94 31.27 13.76
C LYS A 12 26.42 32.06 12.56
N TRP A 13 26.38 31.44 11.37
CA TRP A 13 25.81 32.07 10.18
C TRP A 13 24.31 32.36 10.35
N ALA A 14 23.57 31.43 10.95
CA ALA A 14 22.14 31.60 11.21
C ALA A 14 21.91 32.75 12.21
N GLU A 15 22.64 32.78 13.34
CA GLU A 15 22.59 33.86 14.33
C GLU A 15 22.97 35.22 13.73
N ALA A 16 24.03 35.26 12.92
CA ALA A 16 24.44 36.49 12.21
C ALA A 16 23.38 37.00 11.21
N ASN A 17 22.44 36.14 10.81
CA ASN A 17 21.31 36.48 9.94
C ASN A 17 19.99 36.61 10.70
N GLY A 18 20.02 36.67 12.03
CA GLY A 18 18.88 36.96 12.88
C GLY A 18 18.19 35.74 13.47
N ALA A 19 18.73 34.53 13.34
CA ALA A 19 18.21 33.37 14.07
C ALA A 19 18.41 33.55 15.57
N GLU A 20 17.40 33.16 16.35
CA GLU A 20 17.45 33.19 17.80
C GLU A 20 17.48 31.74 18.29
N ILE A 21 18.65 31.30 18.76
CA ILE A 21 18.86 29.94 19.25
C ILE A 21 19.20 30.06 20.72
N SER A 22 18.49 29.30 21.56
CA SER A 22 18.77 29.29 22.99
C SER A 22 20.20 28.82 23.26
N PRO A 23 20.95 29.45 24.18
CA PRO A 23 22.30 29.02 24.55
C PRO A 23 22.32 27.60 25.16
N ASP A 24 21.15 27.11 25.60
CA ASP A 24 20.97 25.75 26.10
C ASP A 24 20.85 24.72 24.97
N VAL A 25 20.76 25.12 23.70
CA VAL A 25 20.69 24.20 22.56
C VAL A 25 22.07 24.03 21.95
N GLN A 26 22.61 22.80 22.00
CA GLN A 26 23.91 22.48 21.44
C GLN A 26 23.78 21.46 20.30
N PHE A 27 24.03 21.90 19.07
CA PHE A 27 24.15 21.00 17.92
C PHE A 27 25.49 20.27 17.91
N LYS A 28 25.46 18.97 17.62
CA LYS A 28 26.67 18.15 17.48
C LYS A 28 26.41 16.88 16.69
N GLU A 29 27.48 16.19 16.32
CA GLU A 29 27.41 14.82 15.83
C GLU A 29 27.18 13.86 17.01
N LEU A 30 26.08 13.11 16.98
CA LEU A 30 25.67 12.15 18.01
C LEU A 30 26.26 10.77 17.78
N SER A 31 26.40 10.40 16.51
CA SER A 31 27.12 9.22 16.00
C SER A 31 27.61 9.54 14.59
N THR A 32 28.45 8.68 14.00
CA THR A 32 28.92 8.84 12.61
C THR A 32 27.74 9.17 11.68
N ASP A 33 27.81 10.32 11.03
CA ASP A 33 26.81 10.79 10.08
C ASP A 33 25.41 11.13 10.62
N ASN A 34 25.27 11.16 11.95
CA ASN A 34 24.07 11.59 12.63
C ASN A 34 24.28 12.91 13.39
N ILE A 35 23.71 13.99 12.88
CA ILE A 35 23.71 15.31 13.54
C ILE A 35 22.40 15.46 14.30
N GLY A 36 22.47 16.00 15.51
CA GLY A 36 21.29 16.36 16.30
C GLY A 36 21.60 17.47 17.28
N ALA A 37 20.63 17.83 18.11
CA ALA A 37 20.78 18.85 19.13
C ALA A 37 20.57 18.26 20.53
N ILE A 38 21.41 18.64 21.50
CA ILE A 38 21.22 18.32 22.92
C ILE A 38 20.78 19.56 23.65
N TYR A 39 19.80 19.42 24.54
CA TYR A 39 19.42 20.47 25.47
C TYR A 39 20.28 20.41 26.73
N LYS A 40 21.06 21.46 27.00
CA LYS A 40 22.01 21.60 28.11
C LYS A 40 21.50 22.45 29.28
N GLY A 41 20.31 23.04 29.14
CA GLY A 41 19.68 23.80 30.22
C GLY A 41 19.41 22.90 31.44
N THR A 42 19.49 23.48 32.64
CA THR A 42 19.26 22.75 33.90
C THR A 42 17.77 22.43 34.12
N GLU A 43 16.89 23.22 33.53
CA GLU A 43 15.44 23.08 33.59
C GLU A 43 14.85 23.05 32.19
N LYS A 44 13.71 22.38 32.05
CA LYS A 44 12.96 22.35 30.78
C LYS A 44 12.60 23.79 30.36
N PRO A 45 12.62 24.11 29.06
CA PRO A 45 12.17 25.42 28.58
C PRO A 45 10.76 25.74 29.08
N ASP A 46 10.52 26.99 29.46
CA ASP A 46 9.17 27.49 29.76
C ASP A 46 8.24 27.23 28.56
N GLY A 47 6.97 26.92 28.81
CA GLY A 47 5.99 26.58 27.77
C GLY A 47 5.72 27.72 26.77
N ALA A 48 6.04 28.95 27.17
CA ALA A 48 5.99 30.15 26.33
C ALA A 48 7.28 30.40 25.51
N SER A 49 8.38 29.72 25.84
CA SER A 49 9.68 29.92 25.18
C SER A 49 9.86 29.00 23.98
N TYR A 50 10.42 29.55 22.90
CA TYR A 50 10.82 28.81 21.71
C TYR A 50 12.34 28.70 21.67
N PRO A 51 12.92 27.51 21.86
CA PRO A 51 14.37 27.35 21.91
C PRO A 51 15.09 27.60 20.57
N ILE A 52 14.37 27.59 19.44
CA ILE A 52 14.94 27.81 18.11
C ILE A 52 13.94 28.63 17.27
N ASN A 53 14.32 29.85 16.88
CA ASN A 53 13.56 30.72 15.97
C ASN A 53 14.38 31.02 14.72
N ILE A 54 13.81 30.75 13.55
CA ILE A 54 14.44 30.89 12.24
C ILE A 54 13.76 32.02 11.47
N PRO A 55 14.44 33.12 11.14
CA PRO A 55 13.85 34.21 10.38
C PRO A 55 13.57 33.78 8.94
N PHE A 56 12.49 34.28 8.33
CA PHE A 56 12.13 33.94 6.95
C PHE A 56 13.25 34.19 5.94
N LYS A 57 14.15 35.15 6.22
CA LYS A 57 15.33 35.48 5.42
C LYS A 57 16.22 34.26 5.09
N ILE A 58 16.36 33.32 6.03
CA ILE A 58 17.28 32.17 5.86
C ILE A 58 16.57 30.88 5.45
N ILE A 59 15.25 30.92 5.26
CA ILE A 59 14.47 29.78 4.76
C ILE A 59 14.68 29.66 3.24
N ILE A 60 14.87 28.44 2.75
CA ILE A 60 14.97 28.17 1.31
C ILE A 60 13.61 27.71 0.82
N THR A 61 13.05 28.42 -0.15
CA THR A 61 11.70 28.18 -0.69
C THR A 61 11.74 28.10 -2.21
N PRO A 62 10.65 27.65 -2.87
CA PRO A 62 10.57 27.72 -4.32
C PRO A 62 10.69 29.16 -4.84
N LYS A 63 10.20 30.16 -4.08
CA LYS A 63 10.39 31.59 -4.41
C LYS A 63 11.84 32.03 -4.35
N THR A 64 12.64 31.47 -3.43
CA THR A 64 14.10 31.68 -3.40
C THR A 64 14.72 31.20 -4.70
N ALA A 65 14.34 30.00 -5.15
CA ALA A 65 14.85 29.39 -6.38
C ALA A 65 14.42 30.19 -7.63
N THR A 66 13.13 30.52 -7.77
CA THR A 66 12.63 31.27 -8.93
C THR A 66 13.20 32.68 -8.99
N SER A 67 13.40 33.35 -7.85
CA SER A 67 14.03 34.69 -7.84
C SER A 67 15.51 34.66 -8.24
N ASN A 68 16.24 33.59 -7.90
CA ASN A 68 17.66 33.43 -8.21
C ASN A 68 17.93 32.85 -9.61
N PHE A 69 16.97 32.10 -10.16
CA PHE A 69 16.99 31.76 -11.57
C PHE A 69 16.40 32.88 -12.44
N GLY A 70 15.59 33.79 -11.87
CA GLY A 70 15.04 34.94 -12.58
C GLY A 70 14.18 34.54 -13.78
N GLU A 71 14.29 35.31 -14.88
CA GLU A 71 13.67 34.99 -16.18
C GLU A 71 14.34 33.82 -16.91
N SER A 72 15.38 33.19 -16.33
CA SER A 72 16.18 32.14 -16.99
C SER A 72 15.45 30.81 -17.20
N PHE A 73 14.18 30.73 -16.82
CA PHE A 73 13.26 29.65 -17.18
C PHE A 73 12.15 30.23 -18.05
N LYS A 74 11.91 29.61 -19.22
CA LYS A 74 10.80 30.01 -20.09
C LYS A 74 9.48 29.57 -19.47
N ASN A 75 8.56 30.51 -19.22
CA ASN A 75 7.18 30.26 -18.78
C ASN A 75 7.05 29.16 -17.71
N ILE A 76 7.53 29.43 -16.49
CA ILE A 76 7.39 28.52 -15.36
C ILE A 76 5.92 28.35 -15.01
N SER A 77 5.44 27.11 -14.92
CA SER A 77 4.18 26.81 -14.25
C SER A 77 4.40 26.68 -12.74
N ASP A 78 3.46 27.18 -11.94
CA ASP A 78 3.49 27.00 -10.48
C ASP A 78 3.54 25.52 -10.07
N SER A 79 3.14 24.60 -10.96
CA SER A 79 3.21 23.15 -10.74
C SER A 79 4.63 22.56 -10.73
N GLN A 80 5.67 23.31 -11.11
CA GLN A 80 7.07 22.84 -11.12
C GLN A 80 7.94 23.52 -10.05
N ALA A 81 7.33 24.22 -9.09
CA ALA A 81 8.03 25.03 -8.11
C ALA A 81 9.09 24.25 -7.31
N ASN A 82 8.74 23.05 -6.83
CA ASN A 82 9.69 22.18 -6.12
C ASN A 82 10.76 21.60 -7.05
N SER A 83 10.42 21.26 -8.28
CA SER A 83 11.39 20.75 -9.27
C SER A 83 12.50 21.77 -9.54
N ILE A 84 12.14 23.06 -9.58
CA ILE A 84 13.08 24.17 -9.72
C ILE A 84 13.89 24.35 -8.44
N LEU A 85 13.26 24.23 -7.26
CA LEU A 85 13.96 24.25 -5.98
C LEU A 85 15.03 23.13 -5.90
N LYS A 86 14.71 21.90 -6.32
CA LYS A 86 15.68 20.78 -6.37
C LYS A 86 16.90 21.18 -7.21
N LEU A 87 16.67 21.71 -8.41
CA LEU A 87 17.76 22.11 -9.31
C LEU A 87 18.56 23.32 -8.79
N TYR A 88 17.90 24.27 -8.11
CA TYR A 88 18.55 25.39 -7.43
C TYR A 88 19.51 24.89 -6.36
N LEU A 89 19.09 23.92 -5.55
CA LEU A 89 19.96 23.34 -4.51
C LEU A 89 21.19 22.67 -5.11
N CYS A 90 21.06 21.96 -6.24
CA CYS A 90 22.22 21.38 -6.93
C CYS A 90 23.24 22.45 -7.30
N ARG A 91 22.78 23.57 -7.89
CA ARG A 91 23.65 24.68 -8.31
C ARG A 91 24.29 25.39 -7.11
N GLU A 92 23.51 25.69 -6.08
CA GLU A 92 24.04 26.41 -4.91
C GLU A 92 24.99 25.56 -4.08
N ARG A 93 24.88 24.21 -4.12
CA ARG A 93 25.76 23.29 -3.40
C ARG A 93 27.22 23.44 -3.83
N ILE A 94 27.49 23.74 -5.10
CA ILE A 94 28.85 23.96 -5.63
C ILE A 94 29.31 25.41 -5.50
N ASN A 95 28.39 26.35 -5.28
CA ASN A 95 28.71 27.77 -5.28
C ASN A 95 29.40 28.16 -3.96
N PRO A 96 30.70 28.51 -3.96
CA PRO A 96 31.40 28.91 -2.75
C PRO A 96 30.88 30.23 -2.16
N ASP A 97 30.28 31.07 -2.99
CA ASP A 97 29.73 32.37 -2.62
C ASP A 97 28.22 32.29 -2.30
N SER A 98 27.64 31.09 -2.24
CA SER A 98 26.22 30.93 -1.93
C SER A 98 25.89 31.51 -0.56
N PHE A 99 24.80 32.27 -0.46
CA PHE A 99 24.28 32.74 0.82
C PHE A 99 24.02 31.56 1.79
N TYR A 100 23.62 30.41 1.25
CA TYR A 100 23.29 29.19 2.00
C TYR A 100 24.47 28.22 2.13
N HIS A 101 25.68 28.62 1.74
CA HIS A 101 26.86 27.76 1.72
C HIS A 101 27.11 27.00 3.04
N PRO A 102 27.03 27.63 4.24
CA PRO A 102 27.24 26.92 5.51
C PRO A 102 26.23 25.79 5.77
N TYR A 103 25.01 25.93 5.25
CA TYR A 103 23.95 24.91 5.36
C TYR A 103 24.18 23.78 4.36
N LEU A 104 24.39 24.12 3.08
CA LEU A 104 24.53 23.13 2.00
C LEU A 104 25.76 22.24 2.18
N GLN A 105 26.87 22.77 2.74
CA GLN A 105 28.07 21.98 3.04
C GLN A 105 27.94 20.98 4.20
N LEU A 106 26.87 21.10 5.00
CA LEU A 106 26.58 20.22 6.12
C LEU A 106 25.63 19.08 5.73
N LEU A 107 24.86 19.25 4.65
CA LEU A 107 23.96 18.22 4.15
C LEU A 107 24.73 16.96 3.72
N PRO A 108 24.14 15.76 3.91
CA PRO A 108 24.76 14.52 3.48
C PRO A 108 24.94 14.49 1.96
N ASN A 109 25.94 13.77 1.47
CA ASN A 109 26.03 13.43 0.05
C ASN A 109 25.02 12.33 -0.30
N LEU A 110 24.87 12.01 -1.59
CA LEU A 110 23.86 11.05 -2.04
C LEU A 110 24.04 9.67 -1.38
N ALA A 111 25.27 9.17 -1.32
CA ALA A 111 25.58 7.88 -0.71
C ALA A 111 25.26 7.83 0.80
N ALA A 112 25.49 8.92 1.54
CA ALA A 112 25.25 9.00 2.98
C ALA A 112 23.76 9.09 3.36
N ILE A 113 22.86 9.40 2.41
CA ILE A 113 21.40 9.35 2.66
C ILE A 113 20.91 7.89 2.79
N ASP A 114 21.62 6.93 2.18
CA ASP A 114 21.33 5.49 2.20
C ASP A 114 19.87 5.15 1.81
N SER A 115 19.31 5.89 0.84
CA SER A 115 17.99 5.60 0.28
C SER A 115 18.03 4.33 -0.60
N PRO A 116 17.00 3.47 -0.58
CA PRO A 116 16.88 2.32 -1.46
C PRO A 116 17.04 2.60 -2.96
N CYS A 117 16.83 3.85 -3.39
CA CYS A 117 17.07 4.29 -4.76
C CYS A 117 18.55 4.13 -5.19
N THR A 118 19.50 4.31 -4.26
CA THR A 118 20.95 4.32 -4.51
C THR A 118 21.63 3.01 -4.13
N TRP A 119 20.86 2.01 -3.71
CA TRP A 119 21.40 0.73 -3.29
C TRP A 119 21.86 -0.15 -4.46
N SER A 120 22.77 -1.07 -4.14
CA SER A 120 23.23 -2.12 -5.04
C SER A 120 22.10 -3.04 -5.49
N ALA A 121 22.31 -3.75 -6.61
CA ALA A 121 21.35 -4.75 -7.09
C ALA A 121 21.08 -5.84 -6.04
N ALA A 122 22.10 -6.25 -5.29
CA ALA A 122 21.98 -7.25 -4.23
C ALA A 122 21.07 -6.75 -3.08
N ASP A 123 21.28 -5.51 -2.61
CA ASP A 123 20.48 -4.91 -1.55
C ASP A 123 19.03 -4.66 -2.01
N LYS A 124 18.83 -4.17 -3.23
CA LYS A 124 17.50 -3.97 -3.83
C LYS A 124 16.73 -5.29 -3.95
N ALA A 125 17.41 -6.39 -4.30
CA ALA A 125 16.79 -7.71 -4.40
C ALA A 125 16.23 -8.19 -3.05
N LEU A 126 16.76 -7.73 -1.91
CA LEU A 126 16.22 -8.06 -0.58
C LEU A 126 14.82 -7.47 -0.34
N LEU A 127 14.45 -6.38 -1.04
CA LEU A 127 13.12 -5.77 -0.96
C LEU A 127 12.11 -6.42 -1.91
N GLN A 128 12.51 -7.41 -2.71
CA GLN A 128 11.61 -8.06 -3.66
C GLN A 128 10.38 -8.66 -2.96
N GLY A 129 9.19 -8.42 -3.52
CA GLY A 129 7.92 -8.88 -2.95
C GLY A 129 7.26 -7.88 -1.98
N THR A 130 7.98 -6.84 -1.56
CA THR A 130 7.41 -5.69 -0.84
C THR A 130 6.85 -4.63 -1.79
N ASN A 131 6.00 -3.72 -1.29
CA ASN A 131 5.51 -2.59 -2.10
C ASN A 131 6.65 -1.65 -2.50
N LEU A 132 7.58 -1.36 -1.57
CA LEU A 132 8.74 -0.55 -1.84
C LEU A 132 9.59 -1.15 -2.96
N GLY A 133 9.99 -2.41 -2.85
CA GLY A 133 10.81 -3.09 -3.86
C GLY A 133 10.17 -3.09 -5.26
N ASN A 134 8.84 -3.24 -5.33
CA ASN A 134 8.11 -3.21 -6.61
C ASN A 134 7.97 -1.79 -7.20
N SER A 135 7.99 -0.74 -6.38
CA SER A 135 7.77 0.65 -6.83
C SER A 135 9.06 1.44 -7.07
N LEU A 136 10.23 0.96 -6.61
CA LEU A 136 11.50 1.69 -6.74
C LEU A 136 11.83 2.11 -8.19
N LYS A 137 11.65 1.20 -9.15
CA LYS A 137 11.93 1.48 -10.57
C LYS A 137 11.01 2.57 -11.12
N GLU A 138 9.71 2.50 -10.80
CA GLU A 138 8.72 3.49 -11.23
C GLU A 138 8.96 4.85 -10.56
N ASN A 139 9.32 4.86 -9.27
CA ASN A 139 9.68 6.07 -8.54
C ASN A 139 10.89 6.77 -9.16
N LEU A 140 11.94 6.00 -9.50
CA LEU A 140 13.12 6.55 -10.19
C LEU A 140 12.77 7.07 -11.57
N ALA A 141 11.99 6.32 -12.36
CA ALA A 141 11.56 6.77 -13.68
C ALA A 141 10.78 8.09 -13.60
N SER A 142 9.87 8.24 -12.63
CA SER A 142 9.15 9.50 -12.40
C SER A 142 10.08 10.67 -12.09
N LEU A 143 11.12 10.45 -11.26
CA LEU A 143 12.12 11.48 -10.95
C LEU A 143 12.98 11.82 -12.17
N VAL A 144 13.27 10.87 -13.05
CA VAL A 144 13.99 11.13 -14.31
C VAL A 144 13.14 11.97 -15.25
N GLU A 145 11.85 11.69 -15.39
CA GLU A 145 10.94 12.52 -16.19
C GLU A 145 10.82 13.93 -15.60
N GLU A 146 10.73 14.05 -14.27
CA GLU A 146 10.72 15.34 -13.58
C GLU A 146 12.01 16.13 -13.86
N TRP A 147 13.17 15.53 -13.60
CA TRP A 147 14.48 16.13 -13.88
C TRP A 147 14.61 16.58 -15.33
N TRP A 148 14.19 15.73 -16.27
CA TRP A 148 14.21 16.04 -17.69
C TRP A 148 13.32 17.25 -18.02
N SER A 149 12.15 17.35 -17.40
CA SER A 149 11.23 18.45 -17.63
C SER A 149 11.81 19.80 -17.22
N VAL A 150 12.54 19.89 -16.09
CA VAL A 150 13.15 21.15 -15.64
C VAL A 150 14.50 21.43 -16.26
N ILE A 151 15.33 20.41 -16.53
CA ILE A 151 16.66 20.64 -17.09
C ILE A 151 16.59 21.22 -18.52
N ASN A 152 15.56 20.86 -19.29
CA ASN A 152 15.31 21.40 -20.63
C ASN A 152 14.84 22.87 -20.64
N LEU A 153 14.40 23.40 -19.49
CA LEU A 153 13.96 24.78 -19.38
C LEU A 153 15.11 25.74 -19.08
N LEU A 154 16.30 25.23 -18.72
CA LEU A 154 17.49 26.03 -18.47
C LEU A 154 17.91 26.79 -19.73
N GLN A 155 17.87 28.12 -19.65
CA GLN A 155 18.35 28.98 -20.74
C GLN A 155 19.89 29.01 -20.82
N ASP A 156 20.41 29.51 -21.94
CA ASP A 156 21.85 29.49 -22.28
C ASP A 156 22.70 30.40 -21.37
N GLU A 157 22.09 31.42 -20.80
CA GLU A 157 22.71 32.41 -19.92
C GLU A 157 23.10 31.81 -18.55
N VAL A 158 22.46 30.71 -18.13
CA VAL A 158 22.81 30.00 -16.90
C VAL A 158 24.11 29.21 -17.14
N PRO A 159 25.20 29.47 -16.40
CA PRO A 159 26.44 28.70 -16.54
C PRO A 159 26.21 27.23 -16.25
N LYS A 160 26.59 26.36 -17.19
CA LYS A 160 26.40 24.90 -17.09
C LYS A 160 27.76 24.19 -17.01
N PRO A 161 27.82 23.00 -16.37
CA PRO A 161 29.02 22.17 -16.39
C PRO A 161 29.36 21.72 -17.82
N GLU A 162 30.64 21.41 -18.08
CA GLU A 162 31.09 20.93 -19.40
C GLU A 162 30.33 19.66 -19.84
N GLN A 163 29.98 18.80 -18.88
CA GLN A 163 29.29 17.53 -19.11
C GLN A 163 27.77 17.70 -19.29
N HIS A 164 27.21 18.91 -19.30
CA HIS A 164 25.75 19.13 -19.38
C HIS A 164 25.07 18.37 -20.52
N TYR A 165 25.60 18.46 -21.74
CA TYR A 165 25.04 17.75 -22.89
C TYR A 165 25.20 16.22 -22.81
N VAL A 166 26.21 15.74 -22.09
CA VAL A 166 26.36 14.31 -21.79
C VAL A 166 25.29 13.89 -20.78
N ASN A 167 25.05 14.69 -19.73
CA ASN A 167 24.00 14.42 -18.76
C ASN A 167 22.65 14.29 -19.45
N MET A 168 22.32 15.17 -20.41
CA MET A 168 21.05 15.10 -21.13
C MET A 168 20.84 13.78 -21.88
N LYS A 169 21.90 13.09 -22.31
CA LYS A 169 21.79 11.77 -22.95
C LYS A 169 21.30 10.68 -22.01
N TYR A 170 21.57 10.82 -20.70
CA TYR A 170 21.11 9.87 -19.67
C TYR A 170 19.60 9.62 -19.76
N TYR A 171 18.80 10.63 -20.10
CA TYR A 171 17.34 10.47 -20.25
C TYR A 171 16.94 9.38 -21.27
N TYR A 172 17.73 9.20 -22.32
CA TYR A 172 17.47 8.17 -23.33
C TYR A 172 18.13 6.84 -22.98
N GLU A 173 19.30 6.89 -22.33
CA GLU A 173 20.14 5.74 -22.04
C GLU A 173 19.70 4.97 -20.78
N TYR A 174 19.17 5.64 -19.75
CA TYR A 174 18.81 5.02 -18.46
C TYR A 174 17.79 3.88 -18.61
N LYS A 175 16.97 3.91 -19.66
CA LYS A 175 15.96 2.88 -19.96
C LYS A 175 16.60 1.51 -20.25
N PHE A 176 17.88 1.49 -20.59
CA PHE A 176 18.68 0.30 -20.85
C PHE A 176 19.60 -0.08 -19.70
N TYR A 177 19.66 0.72 -18.62
CA TYR A 177 20.54 0.44 -17.49
C TYR A 177 20.02 -0.77 -16.71
N THR A 178 20.95 -1.65 -16.33
CA THR A 178 20.72 -2.65 -15.30
C THR A 178 20.76 -2.02 -13.91
N ASP A 179 20.36 -2.76 -12.88
CA ASP A 179 20.49 -2.28 -11.50
C ASP A 179 21.95 -2.01 -11.12
N ASP A 180 22.91 -2.75 -11.67
CA ASP A 180 24.35 -2.54 -11.45
C ASP A 180 24.86 -1.28 -12.17
N ASP A 181 24.36 -1.00 -13.38
CA ASP A 181 24.69 0.24 -14.10
C ASP A 181 24.15 1.47 -13.35
N LEU A 182 22.92 1.39 -12.83
CA LEU A 182 22.33 2.44 -12.00
C LEU A 182 23.08 2.62 -10.69
N ASP A 183 23.41 1.53 -10.01
CA ASP A 183 24.20 1.54 -8.78
C ASP A 183 25.53 2.28 -8.99
N LYS A 184 26.27 1.90 -10.02
CA LYS A 184 27.54 2.55 -10.38
C LYS A 184 27.34 4.04 -10.71
N TYR A 185 26.35 4.37 -11.53
CA TYR A 185 26.10 5.76 -11.94
C TYR A 185 25.67 6.67 -10.79
N LEU A 186 24.83 6.16 -9.88
CA LEU A 186 24.34 6.94 -8.74
C LEU A 186 25.39 7.06 -7.63
N ASN A 187 26.27 6.07 -7.46
CA ASN A 187 27.32 6.10 -6.44
C ASN A 187 28.62 6.79 -6.89
N ASP A 188 28.79 7.07 -8.18
CA ASP A 188 29.87 7.92 -8.72
C ASP A 188 29.42 9.39 -8.81
N GLU A 189 28.87 9.93 -7.71
CA GLU A 189 28.35 11.31 -7.63
C GLU A 189 29.49 12.34 -7.79
N ASP A 190 29.54 13.01 -8.95
CA ASP A 190 30.32 14.23 -9.15
C ASP A 190 29.47 15.47 -8.81
N ILE A 191 29.77 16.10 -7.68
CA ILE A 191 29.04 17.27 -7.17
C ILE A 191 29.20 18.48 -8.10
N GLU A 192 30.36 18.65 -8.75
CA GLU A 192 30.61 19.77 -9.67
C GLU A 192 29.69 19.69 -10.90
N ASN A 193 29.26 18.48 -11.25
CA ASN A 193 28.33 18.20 -12.33
C ASN A 193 26.86 18.40 -11.93
N TRP A 194 26.51 19.60 -11.41
CA TRP A 194 25.23 19.89 -10.77
C TRP A 194 23.97 19.68 -11.65
N THR A 195 24.13 19.60 -12.97
CA THR A 195 23.01 19.33 -13.91
C THR A 195 22.71 17.84 -14.10
N SER A 196 23.51 16.96 -13.50
CA SER A 196 23.36 15.50 -13.61
C SER A 196 22.19 14.98 -12.78
N PHE A 197 21.67 13.80 -13.19
CA PHE A 197 20.59 13.15 -12.46
C PHE A 197 20.95 12.74 -11.01
N PRO A 198 22.16 12.23 -10.69
CA PRO A 198 22.53 11.93 -9.31
C PRO A 198 22.41 13.15 -8.38
N ASN A 199 22.87 14.33 -8.81
CA ASN A 199 22.71 15.56 -8.03
C ASN A 199 21.24 15.95 -7.87
N TYR A 200 20.43 15.77 -8.92
CA TYR A 200 18.98 16.02 -8.83
C TYR A 200 18.29 15.04 -7.87
N LEU A 201 18.66 13.75 -7.91
CA LEU A 201 18.19 12.73 -6.97
C LEU A 201 18.59 13.09 -5.54
N TRP A 202 19.83 13.56 -5.32
CA TRP A 202 20.27 14.10 -4.03
C TRP A 202 19.34 15.20 -3.55
N ALA A 203 19.10 16.23 -4.37
CA ALA A 203 18.24 17.34 -3.98
C ALA A 203 16.79 16.88 -3.70
N SER A 204 16.28 15.93 -4.50
CA SER A 204 14.97 15.32 -4.27
C SER A 204 14.90 14.60 -2.93
N LEU A 205 15.94 13.84 -2.56
CA LEU A 205 16.00 13.12 -1.29
C LEU A 205 16.21 14.07 -0.10
N ILE A 206 16.96 15.17 -0.28
CA ILE A 206 17.07 16.25 0.71
C ILE A 206 15.70 16.87 0.97
N LEU A 207 14.95 17.25 -0.07
CA LEU A 207 13.59 17.77 0.12
C LEU A 207 12.69 16.75 0.79
N LYS A 208 12.73 15.49 0.36
CA LYS A 208 11.85 14.44 0.89
C LYS A 208 12.09 14.15 2.37
N SER A 209 13.33 14.26 2.83
CA SER A 209 13.70 14.02 4.24
C SER A 209 13.62 15.27 5.12
N ARG A 210 13.86 16.48 4.59
CA ARG A 210 14.12 17.68 5.41
C ARG A 210 13.13 18.82 5.23
N SER A 211 12.21 18.70 4.27
CA SER A 211 11.30 19.80 3.98
C SER A 211 10.13 19.93 4.96
N PHE A 212 9.62 21.16 5.02
CA PHE A 212 8.41 21.59 5.68
C PHE A 212 7.48 22.22 4.63
N PRO A 213 6.18 22.37 4.88
CA PRO A 213 5.30 23.08 3.95
C PRO A 213 5.61 24.56 3.90
N ALA A 214 5.84 25.09 2.71
CA ALA A 214 6.06 26.51 2.51
C ALA A 214 4.81 27.36 2.83
N TYR A 215 3.60 26.80 2.72
CA TYR A 215 2.38 27.52 3.08
C TYR A 215 2.32 27.90 4.58
N LEU A 216 3.11 27.26 5.45
CA LEU A 216 3.20 27.63 6.87
C LEU A 216 3.69 29.06 7.08
N ILE A 217 4.59 29.55 6.22
CA ILE A 217 5.14 30.91 6.33
C ILE A 217 4.32 31.95 5.60
N ASN A 218 3.60 31.57 4.54
CA ASN A 218 2.69 32.44 3.82
C ASN A 218 1.69 31.63 2.96
N GLN A 219 0.45 31.48 3.43
CA GLN A 219 -0.58 30.69 2.74
C GLN A 219 -1.02 31.28 1.39
N GLU A 220 -0.94 32.60 1.21
CA GLU A 220 -1.33 33.27 -0.05
C GLU A 220 -0.26 33.12 -1.13
N SER A 221 0.97 32.83 -0.72
CA SER A 221 2.14 32.82 -1.58
C SER A 221 2.57 31.45 -2.07
N PHE A 222 2.08 30.38 -1.46
CA PHE A 222 2.57 29.03 -1.67
C PHE A 222 1.42 28.03 -1.79
N ASN A 223 1.58 27.08 -2.70
CA ASN A 223 0.66 25.96 -2.83
C ASN A 223 0.82 24.98 -1.66
N LYS A 224 -0.19 24.13 -1.44
CA LYS A 224 -0.14 23.07 -0.42
C LYS A 224 1.00 22.07 -0.65
N SER A 225 1.43 21.91 -1.90
CA SER A 225 2.53 21.03 -2.31
C SER A 225 3.91 21.68 -2.23
N ASP A 226 4.02 22.97 -1.96
CA ASP A 226 5.31 23.65 -1.99
C ASP A 226 6.14 23.32 -0.75
N ALA A 227 7.37 22.87 -0.97
CA ALA A 227 8.33 22.48 0.06
C ALA A 227 9.27 23.64 0.41
N MET A 228 9.62 23.79 1.69
CA MET A 228 10.68 24.70 2.16
C MET A 228 11.70 23.96 3.01
N LEU A 229 12.96 24.40 3.00
CA LEU A 229 13.99 23.95 3.93
C LEU A 229 14.21 24.99 5.02
N LEU A 230 14.31 24.52 6.26
CA LEU A 230 14.57 25.32 7.44
C LEU A 230 15.97 25.01 7.97
N PRO A 231 17.02 25.74 7.54
CA PRO A 231 18.36 25.54 8.09
C PRO A 231 18.34 25.57 9.62
N VAL A 232 19.14 24.71 10.25
CA VAL A 232 19.22 24.49 11.71
C VAL A 232 18.09 23.61 12.25
N VAL A 233 16.82 23.93 11.98
CA VAL A 233 15.67 23.15 12.52
C VAL A 233 15.62 21.74 11.92
N ASP A 234 15.97 21.61 10.64
CA ASP A 234 15.99 20.33 9.93
C ASP A 234 17.16 19.39 10.32
N LEU A 235 18.01 19.81 11.27
CA LEU A 235 19.03 18.96 11.89
C LEU A 235 18.50 18.17 13.10
N LEU A 236 17.26 18.43 13.54
CA LEU A 236 16.66 17.71 14.67
C LEU A 236 16.11 16.35 14.22
N ASN A 237 16.52 15.28 14.90
CA ASN A 237 16.11 13.91 14.56
C ASN A 237 14.64 13.59 14.92
N HIS A 238 14.14 12.50 14.34
CA HIS A 238 12.77 12.03 14.57
C HIS A 238 12.59 11.32 15.91
N ASN A 239 11.52 11.67 16.62
CA ASN A 239 10.88 10.78 17.58
C ASN A 239 9.35 10.87 17.42
N PRO A 240 8.64 9.75 17.14
CA PRO A 240 7.19 9.76 16.94
C PRO A 240 6.41 10.14 18.21
N GLN A 241 7.03 10.09 19.39
CA GLN A 241 6.44 10.50 20.66
C GLN A 241 6.75 11.95 21.04
N ALA A 242 7.59 12.65 20.27
CA ALA A 242 7.91 14.05 20.54
C ALA A 242 6.68 14.94 20.27
N LYS A 243 6.33 15.74 21.27
CA LYS A 243 5.24 16.72 21.20
C LYS A 243 5.80 18.05 20.72
N VAL A 244 5.88 18.18 19.40
CA VAL A 244 6.40 19.36 18.72
C VAL A 244 5.27 20.33 18.43
N ASN A 245 5.54 21.62 18.63
CA ASN A 245 4.66 22.69 18.16
C ASN A 245 5.50 23.68 17.35
N TRP A 246 4.92 24.15 16.26
CA TRP A 246 5.47 25.23 15.44
C TRP A 246 4.59 26.45 15.56
N ASP A 247 5.21 27.62 15.63
CA ASP A 247 4.52 28.90 15.51
C ASP A 247 5.17 29.71 14.38
N VAL A 248 4.35 30.45 13.64
CA VAL A 248 4.82 31.27 12.54
C VAL A 248 4.28 32.68 12.71
N SER A 249 5.10 33.52 13.32
CA SER A 249 4.74 34.87 13.74
C SER A 249 5.98 35.77 13.73
N ASP A 250 5.76 37.08 13.64
CA ASP A 250 6.82 38.11 13.71
C ASP A 250 7.95 37.96 12.66
N GLY A 251 7.70 37.27 11.55
CA GLY A 251 8.70 37.00 10.52
C GLY A 251 9.63 35.81 10.83
N PHE A 252 9.25 34.96 11.78
CA PHE A 252 10.00 33.77 12.19
C PHE A 252 9.18 32.49 12.06
N PHE A 253 9.87 31.40 11.75
CA PHE A 253 9.44 30.04 12.10
C PHE A 253 10.00 29.70 13.47
N LYS A 254 9.13 29.40 14.44
CA LYS A 254 9.48 29.17 15.85
C LYS A 254 9.23 27.71 16.21
N PHE A 255 10.26 27.00 16.64
CA PHE A 255 10.19 25.59 17.02
C PHE A 255 10.17 25.45 18.54
N LYS A 256 9.21 24.68 19.07
CA LYS A 256 9.23 24.20 20.47
C LYS A 256 8.88 22.72 20.56
N SER A 257 9.37 22.08 21.62
CA SER A 257 9.02 20.71 21.95
C SER A 257 8.74 20.57 23.44
N GLU A 258 7.56 20.07 23.79
CA GLU A 258 7.20 19.75 25.17
C GLU A 258 7.92 18.48 25.67
N SER A 259 8.62 17.77 24.80
CA SER A 259 9.35 16.55 25.13
C SER A 259 10.82 16.80 25.49
N ILE A 260 11.27 18.05 25.56
CA ILE A 260 12.66 18.38 25.92
C ILE A 260 12.95 17.95 27.36
N VAL A 261 14.06 17.22 27.52
CA VAL A 261 14.60 16.78 28.81
C VAL A 261 16.05 17.28 28.92
N PRO A 262 16.43 17.99 30.00
CA PRO A 262 17.81 18.34 30.31
C PRO A 262 18.80 17.19 30.13
N GLY A 263 19.87 17.44 29.39
CA GLY A 263 20.94 16.49 29.10
C GLY A 263 20.68 15.57 27.91
N ASN A 264 19.46 15.53 27.38
CA ASN A 264 19.06 14.63 26.31
C ASN A 264 18.93 15.34 24.95
N GLU A 265 18.82 14.53 23.90
CA GLU A 265 18.56 15.01 22.55
C GLU A 265 17.18 15.67 22.43
N ILE A 266 17.12 16.74 21.65
CA ILE A 266 15.90 17.42 21.22
C ILE A 266 15.44 16.77 19.93
N PHE A 267 14.24 16.20 19.97
CA PHE A 267 13.64 15.56 18.82
C PHE A 267 12.58 16.43 18.15
N ASN A 268 12.54 16.36 16.83
CA ASN A 268 11.40 16.74 16.01
C ASN A 268 10.46 15.54 15.80
N ASN A 269 9.26 15.79 15.27
CA ASN A 269 8.29 14.78 14.90
C ASN A 269 7.94 14.94 13.42
N TYR A 270 8.35 13.98 12.60
CA TYR A 270 8.16 14.01 11.15
C TYR A 270 6.73 13.61 10.74
N GLY A 271 5.86 13.33 11.72
CA GLY A 271 4.50 12.85 11.52
C GLY A 271 4.38 11.34 11.71
N LEU A 272 3.19 10.82 11.41
CA LEU A 272 2.84 9.41 11.55
C LEU A 272 3.35 8.57 10.37
N LYS A 273 4.67 8.52 10.18
CA LYS A 273 5.30 7.84 9.04
C LYS A 273 5.50 6.34 9.29
N GLY A 274 5.14 5.54 8.29
CA GLY A 274 5.42 4.10 8.26
C GLY A 274 6.88 3.81 7.88
N ASN A 275 7.32 2.57 8.10
CA ASN A 275 8.71 2.18 7.82
C ASN A 275 9.05 2.23 6.32
N GLU A 276 8.06 2.03 5.43
CA GLU A 276 8.26 2.21 3.99
C GLU A 276 8.69 3.64 3.64
N GLU A 277 7.99 4.62 4.21
CA GLU A 277 8.27 6.04 3.98
C GLU A 277 9.57 6.46 4.65
N LEU A 278 9.82 6.02 5.89
CA LEU A 278 11.06 6.28 6.61
C LEU A 278 12.27 5.72 5.85
N LEU A 279 12.18 4.50 5.33
CA LEU A 279 13.28 3.88 4.60
C LEU A 279 13.54 4.60 3.28
N LEU A 280 12.49 4.86 2.51
CA LEU A 280 12.62 5.50 1.20
C LEU A 280 13.14 6.94 1.30
N ALA A 281 12.62 7.72 2.24
CA ALA A 281 12.93 9.15 2.34
C ALA A 281 14.13 9.44 3.24
N TYR A 282 14.30 8.70 4.35
CA TYR A 282 15.28 9.02 5.39
C TYR A 282 16.41 7.98 5.53
N GLY A 283 16.33 6.85 4.84
CA GLY A 283 17.36 5.80 4.92
C GLY A 283 17.36 5.01 6.23
N PHE A 284 16.27 5.05 7.02
CA PHE A 284 16.18 4.27 8.26
C PHE A 284 14.81 3.62 8.47
N CYS A 285 14.76 2.61 9.33
CA CYS A 285 13.53 2.02 9.84
C CYS A 285 13.50 2.03 11.36
N ILE A 286 12.30 2.08 11.93
CA ILE A 286 12.09 1.94 13.37
C ILE A 286 11.69 0.48 13.66
N GLU A 287 12.42 -0.16 14.56
CA GLU A 287 12.06 -1.48 15.07
C GLU A 287 10.69 -1.42 15.76
N ASN A 288 9.78 -2.34 15.39
CA ASN A 288 8.41 -2.39 15.94
C ASN A 288 7.64 -1.07 15.85
N ASN A 289 7.77 -0.35 14.73
CA ASN A 289 7.06 0.92 14.51
C ASN A 289 5.54 0.76 14.66
N PRO A 290 4.90 1.37 15.69
CA PRO A 290 3.45 1.24 15.91
C PRO A 290 2.62 2.02 14.89
N ARG A 291 3.26 2.87 14.07
CA ARG A 291 2.61 3.65 13.01
C ARG A 291 2.81 3.04 11.62
N ASP A 292 3.41 1.86 11.55
CA ASP A 292 3.60 1.21 10.26
C ASP A 292 2.29 0.74 9.63
N SER A 293 2.26 0.78 8.30
CA SER A 293 1.11 0.38 7.50
C SER A 293 1.56 -0.25 6.20
N VAL A 294 0.64 -0.98 5.56
CA VAL A 294 0.82 -1.52 4.21
C VAL A 294 -0.20 -0.85 3.30
N ALA A 295 0.26 -0.28 2.20
CA ALA A 295 -0.57 0.20 1.11
C ALA A 295 -1.07 -0.97 0.24
N LEU A 296 -2.37 -1.05 -0.01
CA LEU A 296 -3.01 -2.01 -0.88
C LEU A 296 -3.71 -1.26 -2.00
N LYS A 297 -3.15 -1.34 -3.20
CA LYS A 297 -3.68 -0.68 -4.39
C LYS A 297 -4.53 -1.65 -5.20
N ILE A 298 -5.80 -1.32 -5.43
CA ILE A 298 -6.76 -2.12 -6.20
C ILE A 298 -7.17 -1.33 -7.43
N LYS A 299 -6.86 -1.85 -8.62
CA LYS A 299 -7.30 -1.25 -9.87
C LYS A 299 -8.58 -1.91 -10.35
N LEU A 300 -9.64 -1.11 -10.47
CA LEU A 300 -10.97 -1.55 -10.92
C LEU A 300 -11.42 -0.72 -12.13
N PRO A 301 -12.25 -1.28 -13.03
CA PRO A 301 -12.92 -0.48 -14.06
C PRO A 301 -13.81 0.60 -13.44
N GLU A 302 -13.89 1.78 -14.05
CA GLU A 302 -14.70 2.90 -13.54
C GLU A 302 -16.18 2.54 -13.31
N GLU A 303 -16.75 1.69 -14.17
CA GLU A 303 -18.12 1.19 -14.02
C GLU A 303 -18.30 0.44 -12.70
N LYS A 304 -17.33 -0.42 -12.34
CA LYS A 304 -17.36 -1.18 -11.08
C LYS A 304 -17.21 -0.28 -9.86
N ILE A 305 -16.40 0.77 -9.96
CA ILE A 305 -16.25 1.75 -8.88
C ILE A 305 -17.58 2.45 -8.61
N LYS A 306 -18.27 2.92 -9.66
CA LYS A 306 -19.59 3.55 -9.52
C LYS A 306 -20.61 2.58 -8.95
N GLU A 307 -20.59 1.31 -9.35
CA GLU A 307 -21.45 0.29 -8.76
C GLU A 307 -21.18 0.12 -7.26
N ILE A 308 -19.92 0.04 -6.84
CA ILE A 308 -19.53 -0.08 -5.43
C ILE A 308 -20.03 1.12 -4.61
N GLU A 309 -19.83 2.34 -5.12
CA GLU A 309 -20.30 3.57 -4.45
C GLU A 309 -21.84 3.62 -4.38
N ASN A 310 -22.53 3.18 -5.43
CA ASN A 310 -24.00 3.08 -5.44
C ASN A 310 -24.53 2.04 -4.43
N TYR A 311 -23.73 1.04 -4.06
CA TYR A 311 -24.02 0.09 -2.97
C TYR A 311 -23.77 0.68 -1.58
N GLY A 312 -23.39 1.97 -1.48
CA GLY A 312 -23.17 2.67 -0.22
C GLY A 312 -21.77 2.47 0.37
N VAL A 313 -20.85 1.82 -0.35
CA VAL A 313 -19.47 1.65 0.09
C VAL A 313 -18.71 2.96 -0.12
N LYS A 314 -18.30 3.60 0.98
CA LYS A 314 -17.48 4.82 0.92
C LYS A 314 -16.03 4.45 0.63
N LEU A 315 -15.64 4.57 -0.63
CA LEU A 315 -14.25 4.36 -1.06
C LEU A 315 -13.35 5.50 -0.59
N PRO A 316 -12.11 5.19 -0.18
CA PRO A 316 -11.20 6.21 0.32
C PRO A 316 -10.56 6.99 -0.83
N SER A 317 -10.39 8.29 -0.62
CA SER A 317 -9.63 9.19 -1.47
C SER A 317 -8.21 9.34 -0.95
N ILE A 318 -7.31 9.90 -1.78
CA ILE A 318 -5.94 10.18 -1.33
C ILE A 318 -5.90 11.18 -0.17
N GLU A 319 -6.86 12.11 -0.12
CA GLU A 319 -6.99 13.13 0.93
C GLU A 319 -7.27 12.51 2.31
N ASP A 320 -7.88 11.32 2.35
CA ASP A 320 -8.13 10.60 3.60
C ASP A 320 -6.84 10.05 4.24
N TYR A 321 -5.73 10.02 3.49
CA TYR A 321 -4.45 9.44 3.93
C TYR A 321 -3.30 10.44 3.95
N THR A 322 -3.42 11.56 3.24
CA THR A 322 -2.38 12.59 3.24
C THR A 322 -2.44 13.40 4.55
N ASN A 323 -1.65 12.97 5.53
CA ASN A 323 -1.10 13.87 6.56
C ASN A 323 0.26 14.45 6.14
N SER A 324 0.67 14.21 4.89
CA SER A 324 1.94 14.72 4.38
C SER A 324 1.90 16.24 4.38
N VAL A 325 2.88 16.83 5.05
CA VAL A 325 3.07 18.28 5.10
C VAL A 325 3.44 18.82 3.70
N VAL A 326 3.89 17.97 2.78
CA VAL A 326 4.13 18.31 1.37
C VAL A 326 3.53 17.19 0.51
N ASP A 327 2.55 17.52 -0.33
CA ASP A 327 1.92 16.58 -1.27
C ASP A 327 2.99 15.97 -2.20
N SER A 328 3.12 14.64 -2.22
CA SER A 328 3.95 13.96 -3.22
C SER A 328 3.33 14.14 -4.61
N GLU A 329 4.14 14.61 -5.56
CA GLU A 329 3.81 15.06 -6.93
C GLU A 329 3.17 14.01 -7.87
N THR A 330 2.72 12.86 -7.35
CA THR A 330 1.97 11.85 -8.12
C THR A 330 0.55 12.28 -8.51
N LYS A 331 0.13 13.53 -8.27
CA LYS A 331 -1.17 14.03 -8.73
C LYS A 331 -1.06 14.45 -10.19
N SER A 332 -1.51 13.59 -11.10
CA SER A 332 -2.00 14.05 -12.40
C SER A 332 -3.16 15.01 -12.15
N SER A 333 -2.98 16.27 -12.51
CA SER A 333 -3.95 17.35 -12.40
C SER A 333 -5.15 17.11 -13.33
N ASP A 334 -6.17 16.42 -12.84
CA ASP A 334 -7.51 16.40 -13.45
C ASP A 334 -8.56 16.68 -12.36
N ASN A 335 -8.91 17.96 -12.18
CA ASN A 335 -10.03 18.42 -11.34
C ASN A 335 -11.41 18.11 -11.98
N ASN A 336 -11.59 16.87 -12.44
CA ASN A 336 -12.89 16.32 -12.78
C ASN A 336 -13.18 15.20 -11.78
N ASN A 337 -14.29 15.33 -11.04
CA ASN A 337 -14.82 14.37 -10.06
C ASN A 337 -14.99 12.93 -10.60
N SER A 338 -14.75 12.68 -11.89
CA SER A 338 -14.74 11.36 -12.51
C SER A 338 -13.38 10.64 -12.47
N SER A 339 -12.29 11.29 -12.04
CA SER A 339 -10.91 10.79 -12.23
C SER A 339 -10.17 10.33 -10.97
N ASN A 340 -10.77 10.45 -9.78
CA ASN A 340 -10.10 10.22 -8.48
C ASN A 340 -9.48 8.82 -8.31
N TYR A 341 -9.88 7.83 -9.12
CA TYR A 341 -9.41 6.45 -9.02
C TYR A 341 -8.75 5.91 -10.30
N LYS A 342 -8.35 6.79 -11.23
CA LYS A 342 -7.74 6.38 -12.52
C LYS A 342 -6.54 5.45 -12.34
N ASP A 343 -5.73 5.73 -11.31
CA ASP A 343 -4.58 4.92 -10.96
C ASP A 343 -4.91 3.72 -10.06
N GLY A 344 -6.13 3.62 -9.55
CA GLY A 344 -6.58 2.60 -8.62
C GLY A 344 -6.89 3.16 -7.23
N ILE A 345 -7.67 2.41 -6.46
CA ILE A 345 -8.08 2.76 -5.11
C ILE A 345 -6.99 2.31 -4.14
N LEU A 346 -6.58 3.20 -3.24
CA LEU A 346 -5.54 2.93 -2.26
C LEU A 346 -6.16 2.66 -0.89
N PHE A 347 -5.84 1.54 -0.28
CA PHE A 347 -6.25 1.22 1.09
C PHE A 347 -5.02 1.05 1.97
N PHE A 348 -5.05 1.53 3.21
CA PHE A 348 -3.99 1.28 4.18
C PHE A 348 -4.49 0.31 5.25
N ILE A 349 -3.73 -0.75 5.49
CA ILE A 349 -3.94 -1.66 6.62
C ILE A 349 -2.79 -1.52 7.62
N ASN A 350 -3.08 -1.69 8.90
CA ASN A 350 -2.08 -1.74 9.95
C ASN A 350 -2.35 -2.95 10.88
N GLN A 351 -1.57 -3.11 11.95
CA GLN A 351 -1.72 -4.28 12.84
C GLN A 351 -3.08 -4.32 13.57
N GLU A 352 -3.71 -3.16 13.77
CA GLU A 352 -4.91 -2.99 14.60
C GLU A 352 -6.18 -2.86 13.77
N ASN A 353 -6.09 -2.39 12.53
CA ASN A 353 -7.23 -2.00 11.72
C ASN A 353 -7.15 -2.45 10.26
N ILE A 354 -8.27 -2.97 9.77
CA ILE A 354 -8.56 -3.17 8.36
C ILE A 354 -9.74 -2.25 8.00
N PRO A 355 -9.61 -1.38 6.98
CA PRO A 355 -10.72 -0.52 6.57
C PRO A 355 -11.97 -1.34 6.22
N GLU A 356 -13.12 -0.95 6.75
CA GLU A 356 -14.40 -1.59 6.43
C GLU A 356 -14.70 -1.50 4.92
N SER A 357 -14.37 -0.37 4.30
CA SER A 357 -14.52 -0.19 2.84
C SER A 357 -13.69 -1.18 2.02
N LEU A 358 -12.52 -1.61 2.50
CA LEU A 358 -11.73 -2.66 1.85
C LEU A 358 -12.45 -4.01 1.92
N ILE A 359 -13.00 -4.35 3.08
CA ILE A 359 -13.76 -5.59 3.28
C ILE A 359 -15.00 -5.58 2.37
N GLN A 360 -15.79 -4.52 2.41
CA GLN A 360 -17.00 -4.36 1.59
C GLN A 360 -16.67 -4.37 0.09
N THR A 361 -15.54 -3.79 -0.33
CA THR A 361 -15.08 -3.87 -1.72
C THR A 361 -14.89 -5.32 -2.15
N PHE A 362 -14.18 -6.15 -1.37
CA PHE A 362 -14.00 -7.57 -1.70
C PHE A 362 -15.31 -8.37 -1.64
N GLN A 363 -16.22 -8.01 -0.74
CA GLN A 363 -17.56 -8.62 -0.69
C GLN A 363 -18.42 -8.25 -1.90
N PHE A 364 -18.28 -7.03 -2.41
CA PHE A 364 -18.95 -6.61 -3.64
C PHE A 364 -18.36 -7.31 -4.87
N LEU A 365 -17.03 -7.45 -4.96
CA LEU A 365 -16.35 -8.03 -6.12
C LEU A 365 -16.71 -9.50 -6.39
N VAL A 366 -17.23 -10.22 -5.39
CA VAL A 366 -17.69 -11.61 -5.54
C VAL A 366 -19.17 -11.73 -5.92
N GLN A 367 -19.89 -10.61 -6.08
CA GLN A 367 -21.31 -10.59 -6.44
C GLN A 367 -21.61 -11.41 -7.70
N ASN A 368 -22.66 -12.24 -7.64
CA ASN A 368 -23.17 -12.95 -8.80
C ASN A 368 -24.49 -12.36 -9.33
N SER A 369 -25.02 -12.95 -10.40
CA SER A 369 -26.24 -12.47 -11.07
C SER A 369 -27.49 -12.47 -10.19
N TRP A 370 -27.54 -13.27 -9.13
CA TRP A 370 -28.69 -13.41 -8.22
C TRP A 370 -28.61 -12.49 -6.99
N GLU A 371 -27.61 -11.62 -6.91
CA GLU A 371 -27.31 -10.82 -5.71
C GLU A 371 -27.41 -9.30 -5.96
N LYS A 372 -28.14 -8.87 -7.01
CA LYS A 372 -28.28 -7.46 -7.41
C LYS A 372 -29.32 -6.67 -6.59
N ASN A 373 -29.46 -6.98 -5.30
CA ASN A 373 -30.53 -6.47 -4.44
C ASN A 373 -30.21 -5.14 -3.73
N GLY A 374 -29.08 -4.50 -4.04
CA GLY A 374 -28.67 -3.24 -3.41
C GLY A 374 -28.04 -3.40 -2.02
N GLU A 375 -27.88 -4.63 -1.53
CA GLU A 375 -27.23 -4.95 -0.25
C GLU A 375 -26.21 -6.09 -0.43
N ILE A 376 -25.19 -6.11 0.44
CA ILE A 376 -24.18 -7.19 0.47
C ILE A 376 -24.80 -8.43 1.11
N SER A 377 -24.97 -9.50 0.34
CA SER A 377 -25.54 -10.77 0.79
C SER A 377 -24.63 -11.52 1.78
N LEU A 378 -25.16 -12.53 2.49
CA LEU A 378 -24.36 -13.37 3.38
C LEU A 378 -23.28 -14.15 2.61
N ARG A 379 -23.59 -14.65 1.42
CA ARG A 379 -22.64 -15.34 0.55
C ARG A 379 -21.52 -14.39 0.08
N MET A 380 -21.88 -13.16 -0.31
CA MET A 380 -20.91 -12.11 -0.64
C MET A 380 -20.02 -11.79 0.55
N GLN A 381 -20.58 -11.68 1.75
CA GLN A 381 -19.80 -11.46 2.98
C GLN A 381 -18.76 -12.57 3.20
N LEU A 382 -19.17 -13.83 3.17
CA LEU A 382 -18.31 -14.98 3.43
C LEU A 382 -17.28 -15.20 2.31
N SER A 383 -17.70 -15.11 1.05
CA SER A 383 -16.83 -15.26 -0.11
C SER A 383 -15.83 -14.11 -0.20
N GLY A 384 -16.25 -12.87 0.00
CA GLY A 384 -15.39 -11.69 0.00
C GLY A 384 -14.31 -11.74 1.07
N LEU A 385 -14.65 -12.17 2.29
CA LEU A 385 -13.65 -12.39 3.35
C LEU A 385 -12.62 -13.45 2.96
N ASN A 386 -13.05 -14.55 2.32
CA ASN A 386 -12.12 -15.59 1.85
C ASN A 386 -11.19 -15.06 0.74
N HIS A 387 -11.71 -14.30 -0.23
CA HIS A 387 -10.91 -13.70 -1.30
C HIS A 387 -9.92 -12.67 -0.76
N LEU A 388 -10.35 -11.78 0.14
CA LEU A 388 -9.45 -10.82 0.79
C LEU A 388 -8.36 -11.56 1.58
N ARG A 389 -8.73 -12.58 2.36
CA ARG A 389 -7.75 -13.39 3.10
C ARG A 389 -6.73 -14.04 2.17
N ALA A 390 -7.18 -14.67 1.08
CA ALA A 390 -6.30 -15.33 0.12
C ALA A 390 -5.34 -14.32 -0.54
N ALA A 391 -5.82 -13.13 -0.89
CA ALA A 391 -4.99 -12.05 -1.43
C ALA A 391 -3.91 -11.61 -0.43
N LEU A 392 -4.26 -11.44 0.85
CA LEU A 392 -3.30 -11.09 1.90
C LEU A 392 -2.32 -12.23 2.23
N GLU A 393 -2.78 -13.48 2.23
CA GLU A 393 -1.89 -14.66 2.40
C GLU A 393 -0.89 -14.75 1.24
N THR A 394 -1.33 -14.47 0.01
CA THR A 394 -0.46 -14.42 -1.18
C THR A 394 0.58 -13.31 -1.04
N LYS A 395 0.16 -12.08 -0.72
CA LYS A 395 1.08 -10.95 -0.50
C LYS A 395 2.10 -11.24 0.60
N LYS A 396 1.66 -11.82 1.73
CA LYS A 396 2.55 -12.24 2.82
C LYS A 396 3.58 -13.28 2.36
N SER A 397 3.17 -14.26 1.54
CA SER A 397 4.07 -15.30 1.06
C SER A 397 5.18 -14.80 0.13
N MET A 398 5.00 -13.62 -0.47
CA MET A 398 6.01 -12.97 -1.32
C MET A 398 7.13 -12.31 -0.49
N LEU A 399 6.94 -12.11 0.82
CA LEU A 399 7.93 -11.48 1.69
C LEU A 399 9.07 -12.46 2.01
N LYS A 400 10.30 -12.10 1.61
CA LYS A 400 11.50 -12.95 1.74
C LYS A 400 12.35 -12.56 2.96
N LEU A 401 11.84 -12.84 4.16
CA LEU A 401 12.58 -12.52 5.39
C LEU A 401 13.87 -13.35 5.53
N ASP A 402 13.84 -14.62 5.10
CA ASP A 402 14.97 -15.55 5.26
C ASP A 402 16.16 -15.25 4.35
N THR A 403 15.99 -14.42 3.32
CA THR A 403 17.08 -14.05 2.40
C THR A 403 17.96 -12.92 2.93
N ILE A 404 17.56 -12.26 4.02
CA ILE A 404 18.30 -11.12 4.57
C ILE A 404 19.53 -11.62 5.31
N PRO A 405 20.74 -11.11 5.00
CA PRO A 405 21.96 -11.50 5.71
C PRO A 405 21.90 -11.16 7.21
N LYS A 406 22.46 -12.06 8.04
CA LYS A 406 22.53 -11.92 9.50
C LYS A 406 23.90 -11.43 9.96
N ASP A 407 24.48 -10.47 9.24
CA ASP A 407 25.79 -9.88 9.53
C ASP A 407 25.72 -8.74 10.57
N GLY A 408 24.52 -8.29 10.92
CA GLY A 408 24.28 -7.25 11.91
C GLY A 408 24.54 -5.82 11.40
N THR A 409 24.71 -5.61 10.09
CA THR A 409 24.84 -4.27 9.53
C THR A 409 23.57 -3.45 9.75
N THR A 410 23.72 -2.13 9.93
CA THR A 410 22.60 -1.21 10.13
C THR A 410 21.57 -1.30 8.99
N LYS A 411 22.04 -1.34 7.73
CA LYS A 411 21.20 -1.48 6.54
C LYS A 411 20.39 -2.80 6.56
N HIS A 412 21.04 -3.94 6.80
CA HIS A 412 20.32 -5.22 6.86
C HIS A 412 19.33 -5.27 8.03
N ASN A 413 19.63 -4.61 9.15
CA ASN A 413 18.67 -4.46 10.25
C ASN A 413 17.46 -3.63 9.83
N TYR A 414 17.64 -2.52 9.09
CA TYR A 414 16.52 -1.72 8.58
C TYR A 414 15.65 -2.49 7.59
N ILE A 415 16.26 -3.19 6.62
CA ILE A 415 15.53 -4.04 5.66
C ILE A 415 14.74 -5.13 6.42
N LYS A 416 15.38 -5.76 7.40
CA LYS A 416 14.74 -6.76 8.27
C LYS A 416 13.54 -6.18 9.01
N TRP A 417 13.70 -5.04 9.70
CA TRP A 417 12.61 -4.42 10.46
C TRP A 417 11.44 -4.01 9.57
N TYR A 418 11.71 -3.50 8.36
CA TYR A 418 10.66 -3.21 7.37
C TYR A 418 9.89 -4.49 7.00
N ILE A 419 10.58 -5.53 6.53
CA ILE A 419 9.93 -6.78 6.08
C ILE A 419 9.20 -7.50 7.23
N GLU A 420 9.79 -7.54 8.42
CA GLU A 420 9.14 -8.09 9.61
C GLU A 420 7.87 -7.33 9.98
N SER A 421 7.90 -6.00 9.92
CA SER A 421 6.73 -5.17 10.22
C SER A 421 5.59 -5.40 9.21
N GLN A 422 5.90 -5.44 7.92
CA GLN A 422 4.93 -5.77 6.86
C GLN A 422 4.33 -7.18 7.07
N SER A 423 5.16 -8.16 7.42
CA SER A 423 4.72 -9.53 7.72
C SER A 423 3.80 -9.59 8.96
N LYS A 424 4.11 -8.82 10.01
CA LYS A 424 3.26 -8.67 11.20
C LYS A 424 1.90 -8.07 10.84
N ILE A 425 1.87 -7.00 10.03
CA ILE A 425 0.62 -6.37 9.58
C ILE A 425 -0.26 -7.37 8.82
N PHE A 426 0.29 -8.08 7.82
CA PHE A 426 -0.48 -9.10 7.10
C PHE A 426 -0.98 -10.21 8.03
N THR A 427 -0.15 -10.67 8.96
CA THR A 427 -0.53 -11.73 9.93
C THR A 427 -1.69 -11.29 10.81
N SER A 428 -1.64 -10.07 11.34
CA SER A 428 -2.73 -9.49 12.13
C SER A 428 -4.00 -9.32 11.30
N ALA A 429 -3.89 -8.80 10.08
CA ALA A 429 -5.05 -8.63 9.20
C ALA A 429 -5.72 -9.97 8.85
N ILE A 430 -4.93 -10.99 8.49
CA ILE A 430 -5.43 -12.36 8.23
C ILE A 430 -6.13 -12.92 9.48
N LYS A 431 -5.59 -12.68 10.68
CA LYS A 431 -6.19 -13.13 11.94
C LYS A 431 -7.53 -12.44 12.19
N GLN A 432 -7.63 -11.12 11.96
CA GLN A 432 -8.88 -10.36 12.10
C GLN A 432 -9.95 -10.89 11.12
N ILE A 433 -9.59 -11.09 9.84
CA ILE A 433 -10.51 -11.65 8.83
C ILE A 433 -11.00 -13.05 9.22
N LYS A 434 -10.11 -13.92 9.72
CA LYS A 434 -10.51 -15.25 10.24
C LYS A 434 -11.45 -15.13 11.44
N GLY A 435 -11.29 -14.11 12.27
CA GLY A 435 -12.19 -13.79 13.37
C GLY A 435 -13.60 -13.44 12.88
N LEU A 436 -13.69 -12.48 11.95
CA LEU A 436 -14.94 -12.05 11.33
C LEU A 436 -15.66 -13.21 10.61
N GLU A 437 -14.91 -14.02 9.85
CA GLU A 437 -15.44 -15.21 9.20
C GLU A 437 -16.00 -16.21 10.21
N LYS A 438 -15.27 -16.50 11.29
CA LYS A 438 -15.71 -17.42 12.34
C LYS A 438 -16.98 -16.92 13.04
N GLU A 439 -17.06 -15.62 13.30
CA GLU A 439 -18.24 -15.00 13.90
C GLU A 439 -19.47 -15.16 12.98
N LEU A 440 -19.35 -14.80 11.70
CA LEU A 440 -20.43 -14.98 10.71
C LEU A 440 -20.88 -16.42 10.60
N LEU A 441 -19.95 -17.38 10.47
CA LEU A 441 -20.26 -18.80 10.39
C LEU A 441 -20.99 -19.31 11.65
N SER A 442 -20.66 -18.77 12.82
CA SER A 442 -21.31 -19.17 14.08
C SER A 442 -22.71 -18.58 14.23
N THR A 443 -22.88 -17.30 13.91
CA THR A 443 -24.14 -16.56 14.05
C THR A 443 -25.15 -16.95 12.98
N LYS A 444 -24.69 -17.33 11.79
CA LYS A 444 -25.54 -17.70 10.65
C LYS A 444 -25.56 -19.22 10.38
N LYS A 445 -25.19 -20.04 11.36
CA LYS A 445 -25.09 -21.50 11.21
C LYS A 445 -26.34 -22.18 10.64
N SER A 446 -27.54 -21.67 10.97
CA SER A 446 -28.81 -22.22 10.46
C SER A 446 -28.98 -22.03 8.96
N GLN A 447 -28.30 -21.05 8.37
CA GLN A 447 -28.34 -20.72 6.94
C GLN A 447 -27.23 -21.40 6.14
N LEU A 448 -26.44 -22.28 6.75
CA LEU A 448 -25.25 -22.87 6.13
C LEU A 448 -25.37 -24.39 6.06
N ILE A 449 -25.15 -24.94 4.87
CA ILE A 449 -25.14 -26.40 4.64
C ILE A 449 -23.76 -26.82 4.17
N THR A 450 -23.15 -27.74 4.93
CA THR A 450 -21.88 -28.38 4.57
C THR A 450 -22.11 -29.79 4.08
N LEU A 451 -21.22 -30.30 3.23
CA LEU A 451 -21.35 -31.66 2.69
C LEU A 451 -21.28 -32.71 3.81
N LYS A 452 -20.48 -32.46 4.85
CA LYS A 452 -20.42 -33.31 6.05
C LYS A 452 -21.77 -33.40 6.78
N ASN A 453 -22.53 -32.31 6.84
CA ASN A 453 -23.86 -32.31 7.44
C ASN A 453 -24.85 -33.07 6.55
N VAL A 454 -24.76 -32.91 5.23
CA VAL A 454 -25.56 -33.67 4.26
C VAL A 454 -25.31 -35.17 4.41
N TYR A 455 -24.04 -35.59 4.37
CA TYR A 455 -23.62 -36.99 4.52
C TYR A 455 -24.15 -37.63 5.81
N LYS A 456 -24.23 -36.86 6.90
CA LYS A 456 -24.72 -37.36 8.19
C LYS A 456 -26.24 -37.39 8.32
N LYS A 457 -26.95 -36.47 7.67
CA LYS A 457 -28.39 -36.27 7.86
C LYS A 457 -29.25 -36.95 6.80
N ASP A 458 -28.76 -37.11 5.57
CA ASP A 458 -29.46 -37.85 4.51
C ASP A 458 -28.90 -39.27 4.42
N THR A 459 -29.44 -40.20 5.22
CA THR A 459 -28.97 -41.60 5.27
C THR A 459 -29.13 -42.30 3.92
N THR A 460 -30.18 -41.97 3.17
CA THR A 460 -30.42 -42.56 1.86
C THR A 460 -29.34 -42.12 0.85
N PHE A 461 -29.00 -40.84 0.85
CA PHE A 461 -27.89 -40.33 0.03
C PHE A 461 -26.54 -40.87 0.51
N GLN A 462 -26.32 -40.97 1.82
CA GLN A 462 -25.10 -41.56 2.37
C GLN A 462 -24.89 -43.00 1.87
N GLN A 463 -25.95 -43.82 1.90
CA GLN A 463 -25.90 -45.20 1.43
C GLN A 463 -25.63 -45.29 -0.07
N SER A 464 -26.15 -44.35 -0.87
CA SER A 464 -25.92 -44.34 -2.31
C SER A 464 -24.45 -44.09 -2.66
N LEU A 465 -23.71 -43.34 -1.83
CA LEU A 465 -22.27 -43.11 -2.00
C LEU A 465 -21.40 -44.35 -1.72
N LEU A 466 -21.90 -45.35 -0.97
CA LEU A 466 -21.18 -46.61 -0.76
C LEU A 466 -21.00 -47.40 -2.07
N PHE A 467 -21.97 -47.29 -2.98
CA PHE A 467 -21.91 -47.92 -4.31
C PHE A 467 -20.84 -47.27 -5.22
N LEU A 468 -20.44 -46.04 -4.91
CA LEU A 468 -19.30 -45.37 -5.54
C LEU A 468 -17.96 -45.70 -4.85
N GLY A 469 -17.97 -46.56 -3.82
CA GLY A 469 -16.77 -46.99 -3.09
C GLY A 469 -16.39 -46.13 -1.89
N PHE A 470 -17.23 -45.18 -1.47
CA PHE A 470 -16.94 -44.31 -0.33
C PHE A 470 -17.51 -44.86 0.98
N SER A 471 -16.67 -45.43 1.84
CA SER A 471 -17.07 -46.01 3.14
C SER A 471 -17.39 -44.97 4.22
N ASP A 472 -16.79 -43.79 4.11
CA ASP A 472 -16.90 -42.70 5.05
C ASP A 472 -16.69 -41.34 4.37
N TYR A 473 -16.94 -40.25 5.10
CA TYR A 473 -16.78 -38.90 4.56
C TYR A 473 -15.32 -38.56 4.21
N ASP A 474 -14.35 -39.13 4.92
CA ASP A 474 -12.94 -38.80 4.70
C ASP A 474 -12.45 -39.40 3.38
N SER A 475 -12.93 -40.60 3.00
CA SER A 475 -12.68 -41.21 1.68
C SER A 475 -13.16 -40.35 0.49
N ILE A 476 -14.23 -39.56 0.67
CA ILE A 476 -14.72 -38.60 -0.33
C ILE A 476 -13.72 -37.44 -0.48
N LEU A 477 -13.19 -36.95 0.65
CA LEU A 477 -12.23 -35.85 0.66
C LEU A 477 -10.91 -36.26 -0.01
N GLU A 478 -10.40 -37.45 0.33
CA GLU A 478 -9.17 -38.01 -0.23
C GLU A 478 -9.27 -38.21 -1.76
N SER A 479 -10.45 -38.58 -2.24
CA SER A 479 -10.71 -38.82 -3.67
C SER A 479 -11.06 -37.55 -4.46
N GLN A 480 -11.13 -36.38 -3.80
CA GLN A 480 -11.54 -35.11 -4.41
C GLN A 480 -12.90 -35.17 -5.12
N PHE A 481 -13.86 -35.92 -4.55
CA PHE A 481 -15.17 -36.18 -5.16
C PHE A 481 -16.31 -35.30 -4.60
N GLN A 482 -15.97 -34.22 -3.89
CA GLN A 482 -16.93 -33.38 -3.17
C GLN A 482 -17.92 -32.68 -4.12
N ASP A 483 -17.43 -32.20 -5.27
CA ASP A 483 -18.28 -31.47 -6.22
C ASP A 483 -19.33 -32.40 -6.81
N GLN A 484 -18.96 -33.61 -7.22
CA GLN A 484 -19.90 -34.60 -7.74
C GLN A 484 -20.94 -34.98 -6.67
N CYS A 485 -20.53 -35.14 -5.41
CA CYS A 485 -21.47 -35.34 -4.30
C CYS A 485 -22.46 -34.18 -4.17
N TRP A 486 -22.01 -32.93 -4.30
CA TRP A 486 -22.92 -31.77 -4.31
C TRP A 486 -23.89 -31.81 -5.50
N LEU A 487 -23.41 -32.10 -6.71
CA LEU A 487 -24.26 -32.18 -7.90
C LEU A 487 -25.36 -33.24 -7.72
N LEU A 488 -25.00 -34.45 -7.27
CA LEU A 488 -25.97 -35.52 -7.04
C LEU A 488 -26.99 -35.12 -5.95
N TRP A 489 -26.53 -34.52 -4.85
CA TRP A 489 -27.43 -34.13 -3.78
C TRP A 489 -28.37 -32.97 -4.16
N LEU A 490 -27.90 -31.99 -4.94
CA LEU A 490 -28.73 -30.89 -5.45
C LEU A 490 -29.85 -31.40 -6.38
N ILE A 491 -29.55 -32.36 -7.27
CA ILE A 491 -30.58 -33.00 -8.12
C ILE A 491 -31.56 -33.81 -7.27
N ARG A 492 -31.09 -34.47 -6.20
CA ARG A 492 -31.96 -35.15 -5.24
C ARG A 492 -32.90 -34.16 -4.53
N CYS A 493 -32.41 -32.99 -4.13
CA CYS A 493 -33.24 -31.91 -3.57
C CYS A 493 -34.28 -31.39 -4.58
N TYR A 494 -33.91 -31.24 -5.86
CA TYR A 494 -34.85 -30.89 -6.92
C TYR A 494 -35.99 -31.93 -7.01
N ASN A 495 -35.64 -33.21 -6.96
CA ASN A 495 -36.60 -34.32 -7.00
C ASN A 495 -37.28 -34.64 -5.66
N ARG A 496 -37.26 -33.72 -4.67
CA ARG A 496 -37.73 -33.95 -3.29
C ARG A 496 -39.10 -34.62 -3.18
N ASP A 497 -40.06 -34.25 -4.03
CA ASP A 497 -41.45 -34.74 -3.99
C ASP A 497 -41.58 -36.22 -4.40
N GLN A 498 -40.51 -36.83 -4.91
CA GLN A 498 -40.44 -38.25 -5.27
C GLN A 498 -39.95 -39.13 -4.11
N TYR A 499 -39.54 -38.53 -2.99
CA TYR A 499 -39.01 -39.23 -1.82
C TYR A 499 -39.88 -39.01 -0.59
N ASP A 500 -39.69 -39.86 0.41
CA ASP A 500 -40.24 -39.63 1.74
C ASP A 500 -39.47 -38.49 2.42
N ILE A 501 -40.14 -37.34 2.57
CA ILE A 501 -39.54 -36.11 3.10
C ILE A 501 -39.26 -36.24 4.60
N GLU A 502 -40.04 -37.03 5.35
CA GLU A 502 -39.86 -37.18 6.80
C GLU A 502 -38.55 -37.90 7.15
N SER A 503 -38.08 -38.77 6.25
CA SER A 503 -36.84 -39.54 6.39
C SER A 503 -35.65 -38.99 5.58
N SER A 504 -35.83 -37.88 4.85
CA SER A 504 -34.80 -37.32 3.95
C SER A 504 -34.41 -35.88 4.33
N TYR A 505 -33.11 -35.56 4.28
CA TYR A 505 -32.64 -34.19 4.48
C TYR A 505 -32.59 -33.44 3.14
N LEU A 506 -33.76 -32.96 2.69
CA LEU A 506 -33.95 -32.27 1.40
C LEU A 506 -34.61 -30.89 1.59
N PRO A 507 -33.81 -29.83 1.83
CA PRO A 507 -34.34 -28.49 2.09
C PRO A 507 -35.17 -27.94 0.93
N GLU A 508 -36.37 -27.42 1.24
CA GLU A 508 -37.30 -26.91 0.24
C GLU A 508 -36.72 -25.73 -0.57
N TRP A 509 -35.98 -24.83 0.09
CA TRP A 509 -35.40 -23.66 -0.57
C TRP A 509 -34.48 -24.03 -1.74
N ILE A 510 -33.77 -25.17 -1.66
CA ILE A 510 -32.91 -25.65 -2.75
C ILE A 510 -33.75 -26.05 -3.95
N SER A 511 -34.84 -26.80 -3.72
CA SER A 511 -35.75 -27.22 -4.80
C SER A 511 -36.42 -26.03 -5.49
N VAL A 512 -36.80 -25.01 -4.73
CA VAL A 512 -37.36 -23.75 -5.26
C VAL A 512 -36.34 -23.03 -6.14
N LEU A 513 -35.10 -22.84 -5.66
CA LEU A 513 -34.05 -22.17 -6.44
C LEU A 513 -33.63 -22.99 -7.67
N PHE A 514 -33.57 -24.32 -7.55
CA PHE A 514 -33.26 -25.20 -8.68
C PHE A 514 -34.33 -25.09 -9.76
N THR A 515 -35.60 -25.17 -9.39
CA THR A 515 -36.74 -25.05 -10.32
C THR A 515 -36.71 -23.70 -11.03
N LYS A 516 -36.43 -22.63 -10.30
CA LYS A 516 -36.26 -21.29 -10.87
C LYS A 516 -35.13 -21.27 -11.91
N LEU A 517 -33.92 -21.69 -11.51
CA LEU A 517 -32.77 -21.70 -12.42
C LEU A 517 -33.03 -22.56 -13.66
N ARG A 518 -33.70 -23.70 -13.49
CA ARG A 518 -34.05 -24.61 -14.60
C ARG A 518 -34.95 -23.96 -15.64
N ASN A 519 -35.90 -23.12 -15.20
CA ASN A 519 -36.83 -22.41 -16.08
C ASN A 519 -36.16 -21.24 -16.80
N ASP A 520 -35.20 -20.58 -16.14
CA ASP A 520 -34.56 -19.36 -16.64
C ASP A 520 -33.27 -19.64 -17.43
N THR A 521 -32.78 -20.89 -17.47
CA THR A 521 -31.48 -21.24 -18.06
C THR A 521 -31.61 -22.09 -19.32
N ASP A 522 -31.10 -21.56 -20.42
CA ASP A 522 -30.82 -22.34 -21.62
C ASP A 522 -29.49 -23.10 -21.49
N ILE A 523 -29.50 -24.38 -21.85
CA ILE A 523 -28.31 -25.23 -21.85
C ILE A 523 -27.54 -25.04 -23.15
N THR A 524 -26.29 -24.61 -23.03
CA THR A 524 -25.44 -24.36 -24.19
C THR A 524 -24.73 -25.65 -24.63
N ALA A 525 -24.25 -25.68 -25.89
CA ALA A 525 -23.43 -26.79 -26.37
C ALA A 525 -22.14 -26.96 -25.54
N GLN A 526 -21.57 -25.86 -25.03
CA GLN A 526 -20.38 -25.91 -24.18
C GLN A 526 -20.68 -26.57 -22.82
N ASP A 527 -21.84 -26.28 -22.23
CA ASP A 527 -22.26 -26.93 -20.98
C ASP A 527 -22.34 -28.45 -21.17
N VAL A 528 -22.93 -28.90 -22.28
CA VAL A 528 -23.01 -30.33 -22.62
C VAL A 528 -21.63 -30.94 -22.73
N ILE A 529 -20.69 -30.30 -23.42
CA ILE A 529 -19.31 -30.79 -23.57
C ILE A 529 -18.62 -30.94 -22.20
N ASN A 530 -18.80 -29.97 -21.31
CA ASN A 530 -18.13 -29.95 -20.01
C ASN A 530 -18.65 -31.03 -19.06
N TYR A 531 -19.97 -31.25 -19.04
CA TYR A 531 -20.61 -32.09 -18.01
C TYR A 531 -21.01 -33.48 -18.49
N LYS A 532 -21.15 -33.71 -19.80
CA LYS A 532 -21.54 -35.02 -20.35
C LYS A 532 -20.59 -36.15 -19.93
N PRO A 533 -19.25 -36.02 -19.97
CA PRO A 533 -18.37 -37.10 -19.55
C PRO A 533 -18.54 -37.47 -18.08
N ILE A 534 -18.76 -36.48 -17.21
CA ILE A 534 -18.97 -36.70 -15.77
C ILE A 534 -20.32 -37.40 -15.55
N TYR A 535 -21.37 -36.92 -16.23
CA TYR A 535 -22.70 -37.50 -16.15
C TYR A 535 -22.72 -38.97 -16.61
N GLU A 536 -22.17 -39.27 -17.79
CA GLU A 536 -22.19 -40.62 -18.38
C GLU A 536 -21.44 -41.65 -17.53
N ASN A 537 -20.41 -41.21 -16.81
CA ASN A 537 -19.62 -42.06 -15.91
C ASN A 537 -20.28 -42.28 -14.53
N LEU A 538 -21.34 -41.55 -14.19
CA LEU A 538 -21.93 -41.58 -12.85
C LEU A 538 -23.41 -41.98 -12.88
N VAL A 539 -24.25 -41.14 -13.47
CA VAL A 539 -25.70 -41.19 -13.26
C VAL A 539 -26.36 -42.44 -13.87
N PRO A 540 -26.02 -42.88 -15.11
CA PRO A 540 -26.61 -44.09 -15.69
C PRO A 540 -26.35 -45.35 -14.85
N ASP A 541 -25.11 -45.57 -14.40
CA ASP A 541 -24.77 -46.74 -13.58
C ASP A 541 -25.44 -46.68 -12.20
N LEU A 542 -25.42 -45.51 -11.56
CA LEU A 542 -26.12 -45.26 -10.30
C LEU A 542 -27.63 -45.48 -10.39
N SER A 543 -28.27 -45.18 -11.53
CA SER A 543 -29.69 -45.44 -11.76
C SER A 543 -30.06 -46.93 -11.78
N VAL A 544 -29.09 -47.79 -12.11
CA VAL A 544 -29.26 -49.25 -12.08
C VAL A 544 -28.94 -49.80 -10.70
N GLN A 545 -27.87 -49.31 -10.06
CA GLN A 545 -27.39 -49.82 -8.78
C GLN A 545 -28.22 -49.35 -7.58
N VAL A 546 -28.71 -48.10 -7.61
CA VAL A 546 -29.46 -47.45 -6.52
C VAL A 546 -30.72 -46.76 -7.07
N PRO A 547 -31.66 -47.52 -7.66
CA PRO A 547 -32.85 -46.99 -8.33
C PRO A 547 -33.80 -46.23 -7.38
N GLU A 548 -33.77 -46.50 -6.08
CA GLU A 548 -34.54 -45.78 -5.06
C GLU A 548 -34.14 -44.31 -4.92
N VAL A 549 -32.92 -43.95 -5.33
CA VAL A 549 -32.42 -42.57 -5.43
C VAL A 549 -32.45 -42.11 -6.87
N TYR A 550 -31.67 -42.73 -7.75
CA TYR A 550 -31.40 -42.19 -9.09
C TYR A 550 -32.40 -42.64 -10.16
N GLY A 551 -33.30 -43.57 -9.82
CA GLY A 551 -34.41 -44.00 -10.67
C GLY A 551 -35.72 -43.23 -10.44
N LYS A 552 -35.74 -42.27 -9.49
CA LYS A 552 -36.92 -41.48 -9.14
C LYS A 552 -36.73 -40.01 -9.53
N GLY A 553 -37.67 -39.46 -10.29
CA GLY A 553 -37.63 -38.07 -10.76
C GLY A 553 -36.74 -37.88 -11.99
N ASN A 554 -36.34 -36.63 -12.24
CA ASN A 554 -35.56 -36.23 -13.40
C ASN A 554 -34.05 -36.20 -13.07
N TRP A 555 -33.33 -37.18 -13.61
CA TRP A 555 -31.88 -37.33 -13.51
C TRP A 555 -31.22 -37.25 -14.88
N THR A 556 -31.57 -36.25 -15.70
CA THR A 556 -30.97 -36.10 -17.03
C THR A 556 -29.69 -35.27 -16.97
N LEU A 557 -28.91 -35.30 -18.07
CA LEU A 557 -27.75 -34.42 -18.23
C LEU A 557 -28.14 -32.94 -18.03
N SER A 558 -29.39 -32.57 -18.37
CA SER A 558 -29.87 -31.20 -18.22
C SER A 558 -29.91 -30.78 -16.75
N GLU A 559 -30.49 -31.60 -15.89
CA GLU A 559 -30.55 -31.33 -14.45
C GLU A 559 -29.15 -31.37 -13.83
N PHE A 560 -28.25 -32.22 -14.34
CA PHE A 560 -26.86 -32.24 -13.89
C PHE A 560 -26.13 -30.92 -14.17
N ILE A 561 -26.32 -30.35 -15.36
CA ILE A 561 -25.76 -29.03 -15.72
C ILE A 561 -26.35 -27.92 -14.84
N ILE A 562 -27.66 -27.97 -14.58
CA ILE A 562 -28.34 -26.98 -13.74
C ILE A 562 -27.88 -27.07 -12.29
N ALA A 563 -27.63 -28.28 -11.77
CA ALA A 563 -27.06 -28.48 -10.44
C ALA A 563 -25.70 -27.79 -10.30
N ALA A 564 -24.85 -27.87 -11.32
CA ALA A 564 -23.53 -27.23 -11.30
C ALA A 564 -23.65 -25.70 -11.31
N LYS A 565 -24.49 -25.14 -12.18
CA LYS A 565 -24.76 -23.70 -12.21
C LYS A 565 -25.39 -23.21 -10.89
N LEU A 566 -26.26 -24.02 -10.28
CA LEU A 566 -26.86 -23.68 -8.99
C LEU A 566 -25.80 -23.67 -7.89
N LEU A 567 -24.92 -24.68 -7.85
CA LEU A 567 -23.83 -24.76 -6.88
C LEU A 567 -22.97 -23.50 -6.91
N ASP A 568 -22.61 -23.00 -8.09
CA ASP A 568 -21.82 -21.76 -8.25
C ASP A 568 -22.54 -20.51 -7.72
N LEU A 569 -23.87 -20.47 -7.84
CA LEU A 569 -24.67 -19.31 -7.44
C LEU A 569 -24.93 -19.23 -5.94
N ILE A 570 -25.13 -20.39 -5.28
CA ILE A 570 -25.57 -20.45 -3.88
C ILE A 570 -24.46 -20.83 -2.90
N SER A 571 -23.25 -21.09 -3.37
CA SER A 571 -22.14 -21.52 -2.53
C SER A 571 -21.01 -20.51 -2.43
N PHE A 572 -20.13 -20.74 -1.46
CA PHE A 572 -18.79 -20.18 -1.45
C PHE A 572 -17.79 -21.26 -1.01
N VAL A 573 -16.53 -21.07 -1.42
CA VAL A 573 -15.45 -21.99 -1.09
C VAL A 573 -14.61 -21.43 0.04
N ARG A 574 -14.38 -22.25 1.06
CA ARG A 574 -13.75 -21.87 2.31
C ARG A 574 -12.39 -22.53 2.49
N GLY A 575 -11.42 -21.73 2.92
CA GLY A 575 -10.16 -22.27 3.44
C GLY A 575 -9.23 -22.83 2.37
N LYS A 576 -8.11 -23.41 2.83
CA LYS A 576 -7.14 -24.07 1.95
C LYS A 576 -7.64 -25.44 1.46
N GLU A 577 -8.49 -26.08 2.26
CA GLU A 577 -9.14 -27.37 1.94
C GLU A 577 -10.26 -27.23 0.89
N GLN A 578 -10.54 -26.02 0.42
CA GLN A 578 -11.58 -25.72 -0.56
C GLN A 578 -12.95 -26.31 -0.17
N GLU A 579 -13.32 -26.17 1.11
CA GLU A 579 -14.62 -26.64 1.61
C GLU A 579 -15.74 -25.81 0.97
N CYS A 580 -16.54 -26.43 0.10
CA CYS A 580 -17.73 -25.81 -0.47
C CYS A 580 -18.90 -25.84 0.54
N ILE A 581 -19.52 -24.68 0.76
CA ILE A 581 -20.62 -24.49 1.70
C ILE A 581 -21.77 -23.76 0.98
N LEU A 582 -22.97 -24.33 1.06
CA LEU A 582 -24.18 -23.66 0.54
C LEU A 582 -24.71 -22.64 1.53
N VAL A 583 -25.21 -21.52 1.01
CA VAL A 583 -25.72 -20.39 1.78
C VAL A 583 -27.19 -20.17 1.47
N GLU A 584 -28.03 -20.34 2.48
CA GLU A 584 -29.45 -20.01 2.44
C GLU A 584 -29.65 -18.51 2.71
N GLN A 585 -30.15 -17.80 1.71
CA GLN A 585 -30.44 -16.37 1.77
C GLN A 585 -31.50 -16.02 0.72
N THR A 586 -31.97 -14.77 0.74
CA THR A 586 -32.84 -14.27 -0.32
C THR A 586 -32.03 -13.96 -1.56
N TYR A 587 -32.23 -14.74 -2.62
CA TYR A 587 -31.68 -14.50 -3.94
C TYR A 587 -32.69 -13.68 -4.76
N ALA A 588 -32.20 -12.65 -5.48
CA ALA A 588 -33.00 -11.77 -6.32
C ALA A 588 -33.88 -12.56 -7.29
N SER A 589 -35.13 -12.11 -7.48
CA SER A 589 -36.09 -12.61 -8.47
C SER A 589 -35.60 -12.37 -9.89
#